data_AF-A0A2E3JRD3-F1
#
_entry.id   AF-A0A2E3JRD3-F1
#
_cell.length_a   1.000
_cell.length_b   1.000
_cell.length_c   1.000
_cell.angle_alpha   90.00
_cell.angle_beta   90.00
_cell.angle_gamma   90.00
#
_symmetry.space_group_name_H-M   'P 1'
#
loop_
_entity.id
_entity.type
_entity.pdbx_description
1 polymer ?
#
loop_
_entity_poly.entity_id
_entity_poly.type
_entity_poly.pdbx_seq_one_letter_code
_entity_poly.pdbx_strand_id
1 'polypeptide(L)'
;MINVQGYDHYERCIDGGRGEFADRIKSGEYKNKSLLIFNAGEAELSPYLSYYDIGKLVGHYTEITGCTREDGQSDHFDPHPYNVEIVSWPYYWLMKTVTTIFTEGEEIRHGMLEELSGANAPRSLYTCMMRQPKPMRKMLFDVLEKESLLPDGIVTCAWKGLSIDLKEQVPEDGKWFMNSDWELIQQTHRFPPWYTNCLIDIIPETHYDKLFYTEKTWKAILGRRVPLICGARRSNHALADMGFKTPEWLDVYWDGEHHEYDRVLGLGETLKTLRETGGTDPLHIRGAWSGWKKMSIDNQIRALEILLEYGKPPHNDPNILKEYTFAVEISEYLMDYFYALYEKI
;
A
#
# COMPACT_ATOMS: atom_id res chain seq x y z
N MET A 1 18.70 23.25 6.45
CA MET A 1 20.03 22.59 6.55
C MET A 1 20.35 22.34 8.01
N ILE A 2 19.92 21.20 8.54
CA ILE A 2 20.34 20.76 9.88
C ILE A 2 21.64 19.99 9.68
N ASN A 3 22.71 20.50 10.28
CA ASN A 3 24.03 19.88 10.26
C ASN A 3 24.00 18.69 11.25
N VAL A 4 23.86 17.47 10.74
CA VAL A 4 23.88 16.25 11.57
C VAL A 4 25.35 15.89 11.86
N GLN A 5 25.99 16.66 12.73
CA GLN A 5 27.30 16.32 13.28
C GLN A 5 27.13 15.31 14.40
N GLY A 6 27.58 14.06 14.19
CA GLY A 6 27.66 13.07 15.27
C GLY A 6 27.65 11.58 14.90
N TYR A 7 27.81 11.18 13.63
CA TYR A 7 27.73 9.77 13.24
C TYR A 7 28.88 9.35 12.29
N ASP A 8 30.11 9.29 12.80
CA ASP A 8 31.32 8.94 12.02
C ASP A 8 31.41 7.45 11.58
N HIS A 9 30.37 6.64 11.84
CA HIS A 9 30.32 5.22 11.44
C HIS A 9 29.11 4.85 10.56
N TYR A 10 28.34 5.85 10.10
CA TYR A 10 27.30 5.62 9.10
C TYR A 10 27.90 5.72 7.70
N GLU A 11 28.39 4.60 7.16
CA GLU A 11 28.51 4.53 5.70
C GLU A 11 27.10 4.47 5.14
N ARG A 12 26.56 5.61 4.65
CA ARG A 12 25.55 5.58 3.59
C ARG A 12 26.19 4.83 2.43
N CYS A 13 26.11 3.52 2.47
CA CYS A 13 26.65 2.69 1.43
C CYS A 13 25.57 2.69 0.32
N ILE A 14 25.86 3.03 -0.95
CA ILE A 14 27.21 2.99 -1.56
C ILE A 14 27.35 3.96 -2.74
N ASP A 15 28.50 4.64 -2.79
CA ASP A 15 29.21 4.94 -4.04
C ASP A 15 29.28 3.64 -4.90
N GLY A 16 28.29 3.40 -5.78
CA GLY A 16 28.25 2.24 -6.70
C GLY A 16 27.00 1.32 -6.71
N GLY A 17 26.04 1.49 -5.79
CA GLY A 17 24.69 0.88 -5.89
C GLY A 17 24.53 -0.61 -5.49
N ARG A 18 23.33 -1.18 -5.73
CA ARG A 18 22.89 -2.52 -5.27
C ARG A 18 23.82 -3.67 -5.67
N GLY A 19 24.34 -3.62 -6.90
CA GLY A 19 25.25 -4.64 -7.42
C GLY A 19 26.55 -4.71 -6.63
N GLU A 20 27.12 -3.55 -6.32
CA GLU A 20 28.34 -3.47 -5.52
C GLU A 20 28.13 -3.97 -4.08
N PHE A 21 26.97 -3.68 -3.48
CA PHE A 21 26.63 -4.22 -2.16
C PHE A 21 26.60 -5.76 -2.17
N ALA A 22 25.95 -6.34 -3.18
CA ALA A 22 25.90 -7.79 -3.34
C ALA A 22 27.30 -8.39 -3.56
N ASP A 23 28.17 -7.70 -4.30
CA ASP A 23 29.55 -8.14 -4.54
C ASP A 23 30.42 -8.07 -3.26
N ARG A 24 30.23 -7.05 -2.42
CA ARG A 24 30.91 -6.93 -1.11
C ARG A 24 30.45 -7.98 -0.10
N ILE A 25 29.16 -8.36 -0.10
CA ILE A 25 28.68 -9.52 0.66
C ILE A 25 29.39 -10.80 0.18
N LYS A 26 29.45 -11.02 -1.14
CA LYS A 26 30.08 -12.21 -1.71
C LYS A 26 31.59 -12.27 -1.50
N SER A 27 32.27 -11.12 -1.43
CA SER A 27 33.71 -11.06 -1.15
C SER A 27 34.06 -11.46 0.30
N GLY A 28 33.06 -11.55 1.18
CA GLY A 28 33.23 -11.89 2.59
C GLY A 28 33.61 -10.70 3.46
N GLU A 29 33.51 -9.47 2.94
CA GLU A 29 33.79 -8.23 3.68
C GLU A 29 32.97 -8.13 4.99
N TYR A 30 31.76 -8.70 4.98
CA TYR A 30 30.80 -8.61 6.07
C TYR A 30 30.73 -9.83 7.01
N LYS A 31 31.60 -10.83 6.83
CA LYS A 31 31.52 -12.15 7.48
C LYS A 31 31.36 -12.15 9.01
N ASN A 32 31.85 -11.13 9.71
CA ASN A 32 31.72 -11.00 11.17
C ASN A 32 31.07 -9.67 11.59
N LYS A 33 30.40 -8.99 10.66
CA LYS A 33 29.78 -7.68 10.87
C LYS A 33 28.26 -7.86 11.04
N SER A 34 27.66 -7.04 11.89
CA SER A 34 26.21 -6.90 12.00
C SER A 34 25.74 -5.81 11.05
N LEU A 35 24.84 -6.17 10.13
CA LEU A 35 24.32 -5.29 9.08
C LEU A 35 22.87 -4.91 9.38
N LEU A 36 22.53 -3.64 9.24
CA LEU A 36 21.17 -3.13 9.21
C LEU A 36 20.85 -2.60 7.82
N ILE A 37 19.79 -3.09 7.19
CA ILE A 37 19.47 -2.83 5.79
C ILE A 37 18.11 -2.16 5.67
N PHE A 38 18.02 -1.07 4.92
CA PHE A 38 16.77 -0.40 4.57
C PHE A 38 16.36 -0.76 3.16
N ASN A 39 15.38 -1.66 3.05
CA ASN A 39 14.84 -2.12 1.79
C ASN A 39 13.32 -1.90 1.70
N ALA A 40 12.88 -0.70 2.09
CA ALA A 40 11.46 -0.41 2.23
C ALA A 40 10.70 -0.55 0.90
N GLY A 41 11.36 -0.30 -0.23
CA GLY A 41 10.80 -0.43 -1.59
C GLY A 41 10.86 -1.82 -2.21
N GLU A 42 11.20 -2.86 -1.44
CA GLU A 42 11.23 -4.26 -1.92
C GLU A 42 12.18 -4.47 -3.10
N ALA A 43 13.35 -3.82 -3.05
CA ALA A 43 14.36 -4.01 -4.06
C ALA A 43 15.01 -5.39 -3.91
N GLU A 44 14.93 -6.20 -4.95
CA GLU A 44 15.79 -7.36 -5.09
C GLU A 44 17.26 -6.91 -5.06
N LEU A 45 18.04 -7.45 -4.13
CA LEU A 45 19.48 -7.20 -4.00
C LEU A 45 20.27 -7.84 -5.14
N SER A 46 19.95 -9.11 -5.44
CA SER A 46 20.50 -9.87 -6.56
C SER A 46 19.65 -11.12 -6.78
N PRO A 47 19.39 -11.54 -8.04
CA PRO A 47 18.66 -12.79 -8.32
C PRO A 47 19.41 -14.07 -7.92
N TYR A 48 20.66 -13.94 -7.47
CA TYR A 48 21.51 -15.05 -7.04
C TYR A 48 21.88 -14.99 -5.55
N LEU A 49 21.28 -14.09 -4.77
CA LEU A 49 21.58 -13.91 -3.37
C LEU A 49 20.31 -14.06 -2.53
N SER A 50 20.12 -15.24 -1.95
CA SER A 50 19.02 -15.52 -1.01
C SER A 50 19.37 -15.07 0.41
N TYR A 51 18.38 -14.95 1.30
CA TYR A 51 18.64 -14.67 2.72
C TYR A 51 19.41 -15.78 3.42
N TYR A 52 19.25 -17.03 2.96
CA TYR A 52 20.04 -18.15 3.45
C TYR A 52 21.52 -17.99 3.14
N ASP A 53 21.86 -17.52 1.94
CA ASP A 53 23.25 -17.26 1.55
C ASP A 53 23.81 -16.02 2.24
N ILE A 54 22.99 -14.98 2.44
CA ILE A 54 23.36 -13.80 3.24
C ILE A 54 23.77 -14.23 4.65
N GLY A 55 22.96 -15.03 5.33
CA GLY A 55 23.25 -15.46 6.70
C GLY A 55 24.56 -16.27 6.87
N LYS A 56 25.05 -16.91 5.79
CA LYS A 56 26.38 -17.58 5.77
C LYS A 56 27.55 -16.60 5.59
N LEU A 57 27.28 -15.44 4.99
CA LEU A 57 28.29 -14.48 4.54
C LEU A 57 28.42 -13.27 5.46
N VAL A 58 27.58 -13.18 6.50
CA VAL A 58 27.59 -12.06 7.45
C VAL A 58 27.49 -12.52 8.91
N GLY A 59 27.89 -11.66 9.83
CA GLY A 59 27.76 -11.93 11.27
C GLY A 59 26.30 -11.89 11.71
N HIS A 60 25.61 -10.79 11.38
CA HIS A 60 24.18 -10.61 11.60
C HIS A 60 23.59 -9.71 10.50
N TYR A 61 22.30 -9.87 10.19
CA TYR A 61 21.60 -9.14 9.14
C TYR A 61 20.19 -8.80 9.61
N THR A 62 19.84 -7.52 9.63
CA THR A 62 18.47 -7.07 9.89
C THR A 62 18.00 -6.24 8.72
N GLU A 63 16.87 -6.58 8.10
CA GLU A 63 16.27 -5.77 7.03
C GLU A 63 14.94 -5.17 7.45
N ILE A 64 14.85 -3.85 7.33
CA ILE A 64 13.63 -3.08 7.51
C ILE A 64 12.98 -2.89 6.14
N THR A 65 11.77 -3.42 6.00
CA THR A 65 11.05 -3.49 4.72
C THR A 65 9.61 -3.01 4.85
N GLY A 66 9.05 -2.47 3.76
CA GLY A 66 7.65 -2.07 3.70
C GLY A 66 6.69 -3.25 3.55
N CYS A 67 7.20 -4.48 3.43
CA CYS A 67 6.42 -5.67 3.18
C CYS A 67 6.56 -6.72 4.29
N THR A 68 5.50 -7.46 4.51
CA THR A 68 5.61 -8.89 4.81
C THR A 68 4.92 -9.62 3.65
N ARG A 69 5.58 -10.56 2.96
CA ARG A 69 4.95 -11.25 1.81
C ARG A 69 4.44 -12.66 2.14
N GLU A 70 3.42 -13.00 1.35
CA GLU A 70 2.66 -14.19 0.93
C GLU A 70 2.37 -15.40 1.85
N ASP A 71 3.17 -15.73 2.86
CA ASP A 71 2.92 -16.95 3.69
C ASP A 71 3.64 -16.98 5.06
N GLY A 72 4.50 -16.01 5.36
CA GLY A 72 5.47 -16.12 6.48
C GLY A 72 6.90 -16.08 5.98
N GLN A 73 7.02 -16.33 4.69
CA GLN A 73 8.19 -16.48 3.89
C GLN A 73 8.04 -15.51 2.69
N SER A 74 9.13 -14.94 2.24
CA SER A 74 9.20 -14.34 0.92
C SER A 74 9.68 -15.46 0.02
N ASP A 75 9.53 -15.34 -1.29
CA ASP A 75 10.26 -16.22 -2.22
C ASP A 75 11.81 -16.10 -2.07
N HIS A 76 12.31 -15.27 -1.14
CA HIS A 76 13.69 -15.22 -0.68
C HIS A 76 13.90 -15.77 0.75
N PHE A 77 12.84 -15.97 1.55
CA PHE A 77 12.85 -16.48 2.93
C PHE A 77 12.48 -17.98 2.96
N ASP A 78 13.32 -18.80 2.34
CA ASP A 78 13.66 -20.09 2.95
C ASP A 78 13.92 -19.90 4.46
N PRO A 79 13.88 -20.94 5.32
CA PRO A 79 14.35 -20.80 6.70
C PRO A 79 15.70 -20.08 6.72
N HIS A 80 15.66 -18.80 7.10
CA HIS A 80 16.85 -17.99 7.13
C HIS A 80 17.58 -18.33 8.42
N PRO A 81 18.91 -18.28 8.43
CA PRO A 81 19.65 -18.59 9.64
C PRO A 81 19.25 -17.61 10.76
N TYR A 82 19.45 -18.01 12.01
CA TYR A 82 19.04 -17.26 13.21
C TYR A 82 19.65 -15.85 13.29
N ASN A 83 20.69 -15.57 12.49
CA ASN A 83 21.37 -14.29 12.43
C ASN A 83 20.80 -13.38 11.32
N VAL A 84 19.67 -13.75 10.70
CA VAL A 84 18.93 -12.92 9.76
C VAL A 84 17.58 -12.55 10.39
N GLU A 85 17.21 -11.28 10.40
CA GLU A 85 15.97 -10.74 10.96
C GLU A 85 15.29 -9.79 9.95
N ILE A 86 13.97 -9.82 9.88
CA ILE A 86 13.18 -8.99 8.96
C ILE A 86 12.11 -8.25 9.75
N VAL A 87 12.13 -6.93 9.64
CA VAL A 87 11.29 -6.03 10.41
C VAL A 87 10.37 -5.28 9.45
N SER A 88 9.07 -5.47 9.62
CA SER A 88 8.06 -4.75 8.87
C SER A 88 7.99 -3.29 9.32
N TRP A 89 8.00 -2.36 8.36
CA TRP A 89 7.69 -0.96 8.58
C TRP A 89 6.23 -0.68 8.19
N PRO A 90 5.29 -0.71 9.16
CA PRO A 90 3.86 -0.76 8.88
C PRO A 90 3.31 0.46 8.13
N TYR A 91 3.97 1.62 8.25
CA TYR A 91 3.50 2.89 7.66
C TYR A 91 4.27 3.30 6.41
N TYR A 92 5.16 2.44 5.90
CA TYR A 92 5.89 2.71 4.67
C TYR A 92 4.95 3.04 3.51
N TRP A 93 3.91 2.22 3.29
CA TRP A 93 2.97 2.42 2.19
C TRP A 93 2.12 3.68 2.34
N LEU A 94 1.82 4.09 3.57
CA LEU A 94 1.13 5.36 3.83
C LEU A 94 2.03 6.53 3.42
N MET A 95 3.29 6.49 3.86
CA MET A 95 4.28 7.52 3.55
C MET A 95 4.56 7.59 2.04
N LYS A 96 4.72 6.43 1.38
CA LYS A 96 4.88 6.35 -0.08
C LYS A 96 3.67 6.91 -0.83
N THR A 97 2.46 6.61 -0.35
CA THR A 97 1.22 7.13 -0.97
C THR A 97 1.15 8.65 -0.84
N VAL A 98 1.40 9.17 0.37
CA VAL A 98 1.41 10.60 0.65
C VAL A 98 2.49 11.31 -0.17
N THR A 99 3.72 10.81 -0.19
CA THR A 99 4.79 11.38 -1.01
C THR A 99 4.42 11.38 -2.49
N THR A 100 3.95 10.26 -3.06
CA THR A 100 3.50 10.20 -4.46
C THR A 100 2.46 11.28 -4.78
N ILE A 101 1.45 11.45 -3.92
CA ILE A 101 0.42 12.49 -4.03
C ILE A 101 1.05 13.89 -4.01
N PHE A 102 2.02 14.10 -3.12
CA PHE A 102 2.65 15.38 -2.91
C PHE A 102 3.90 15.60 -3.76
N THR A 103 4.38 14.71 -4.62
CA THR A 103 5.64 14.93 -5.38
C THR A 103 5.45 14.99 -6.87
N GLU A 104 4.38 14.42 -7.40
CA GLU A 104 4.06 14.52 -8.82
C GLU A 104 3.38 15.86 -9.14
N GLY A 105 4.17 16.92 -9.35
CA GLY A 105 3.72 18.22 -9.89
C GLY A 105 2.88 19.09 -8.94
N GLU A 106 3.15 20.40 -8.88
CA GLU A 106 2.35 21.35 -8.08
C GLU A 106 0.88 21.43 -8.53
N GLU A 107 0.59 21.11 -9.80
CA GLU A 107 -0.76 21.11 -10.38
C GLU A 107 -1.67 20.00 -9.81
N ILE A 108 -1.12 18.82 -9.46
CA ILE A 108 -1.91 17.70 -8.90
C ILE A 108 -2.25 17.94 -7.41
N ARG A 109 -1.36 18.63 -6.68
CA ARG A 109 -1.54 18.94 -5.24
C ARG A 109 -2.76 19.83 -4.97
N HIS A 110 -2.98 20.85 -5.80
CA HIS A 110 -4.13 21.75 -5.66
C HIS A 110 -5.39 21.07 -6.20
N GLY A 111 -5.32 20.44 -7.38
CA GLY A 111 -6.45 19.79 -8.01
C GLY A 111 -7.13 18.74 -7.12
N MET A 112 -6.39 17.82 -6.49
CA MET A 112 -7.03 16.69 -5.79
C MET A 112 -7.66 17.05 -4.44
N LEU A 113 -7.00 17.84 -3.58
CA LEU A 113 -7.59 18.25 -2.29
C LEU A 113 -8.71 19.28 -2.50
N GLU A 114 -8.60 20.15 -3.51
CA GLU A 114 -9.67 21.06 -3.93
C GLU A 114 -10.84 20.30 -4.57
N GLU A 115 -10.59 19.34 -5.45
CA GLU A 115 -11.63 18.48 -6.02
C GLU A 115 -12.31 17.64 -4.95
N LEU A 116 -11.58 17.08 -3.99
CA LEU A 116 -12.17 16.31 -2.89
C LEU A 116 -12.96 17.19 -1.92
N SER A 117 -12.52 18.43 -1.68
CA SER A 117 -13.23 19.37 -0.82
C SER A 117 -14.48 19.96 -1.49
N GLY A 118 -14.44 20.15 -2.82
CA GLY A 118 -15.54 20.58 -3.68
C GLY A 118 -16.38 19.46 -4.30
N ALA A 119 -16.03 18.18 -4.06
CA ALA A 119 -16.69 17.05 -4.70
C ALA A 119 -18.19 17.03 -4.41
N ASN A 120 -18.96 16.89 -5.49
CA ASN A 120 -20.36 16.52 -5.40
C ASN A 120 -20.49 15.13 -4.76
N ALA A 121 -21.68 14.82 -4.27
CA ALA A 121 -21.94 13.48 -3.74
C ALA A 121 -21.62 12.40 -4.80
N PRO A 122 -21.06 11.25 -4.38
CA PRO A 122 -20.78 10.13 -5.26
C PRO A 122 -22.03 9.69 -6.05
N ARG A 123 -21.81 9.10 -7.22
CA ARG A 123 -22.87 8.55 -8.09
C ARG A 123 -22.87 7.03 -8.13
N SER A 124 -21.75 6.41 -7.77
CA SER A 124 -21.57 4.96 -7.76
C SER A 124 -21.36 4.49 -6.33
N LEU A 125 -21.89 3.31 -5.99
CA LEU A 125 -21.79 2.76 -4.65
C LEU A 125 -20.34 2.43 -4.29
N TYR A 126 -19.62 1.80 -5.22
CA TYR A 126 -18.25 1.38 -4.97
C TYR A 126 -17.34 1.46 -6.20
N THR A 127 -16.03 1.45 -5.97
CA THR A 127 -15.00 1.08 -6.95
C THR A 127 -14.26 -0.15 -6.45
N CYS A 128 -13.79 -1.00 -7.36
CA CYS A 128 -12.92 -2.12 -7.03
C CYS A 128 -11.87 -2.32 -8.12
N MET A 129 -10.61 -2.08 -7.77
CA MET A 129 -9.52 -2.12 -8.74
C MET A 129 -8.79 -3.46 -8.66
N MET A 130 -9.09 -4.35 -9.61
CA MET A 130 -8.44 -5.65 -9.71
C MET A 130 -7.54 -5.66 -10.95
N ARG A 131 -6.22 -5.66 -10.74
CA ARG A 131 -5.27 -5.65 -11.86
C ARG A 131 -5.02 -7.04 -12.42
N GLN A 132 -4.36 -7.89 -11.64
CA GLN A 132 -3.97 -9.25 -12.01
C GLN A 132 -4.79 -10.29 -11.25
N PRO A 133 -4.97 -11.50 -11.79
CA PRO A 133 -5.74 -12.54 -11.15
C PRO A 133 -4.96 -13.06 -9.93
N LYS A 134 -5.52 -12.85 -8.73
CA LYS A 134 -5.03 -13.40 -7.45
C LYS A 134 -6.19 -14.09 -6.73
N PRO A 135 -5.95 -15.05 -5.82
CA PRO A 135 -7.03 -15.83 -5.19
C PRO A 135 -8.19 -14.97 -4.67
N MET A 136 -7.90 -13.99 -3.79
CA MET A 136 -8.90 -13.06 -3.26
C MET A 136 -9.67 -12.29 -4.34
N ARG A 137 -8.96 -11.80 -5.36
CA ARG A 137 -9.57 -11.05 -6.48
C ARG A 137 -10.49 -11.91 -7.33
N LYS A 138 -10.13 -13.18 -7.56
CA LYS A 138 -10.99 -14.13 -8.29
C LYS A 138 -12.26 -14.42 -7.50
N MET A 139 -12.13 -14.77 -6.23
CA MET A 139 -13.29 -15.02 -5.37
C MET A 139 -14.22 -13.81 -5.29
N LEU A 140 -13.66 -12.61 -5.11
CA LEU A 140 -14.44 -11.38 -5.07
C LEU A 140 -15.16 -11.12 -6.39
N PHE A 141 -14.47 -11.25 -7.53
CA PHE A 141 -15.11 -11.10 -8.84
C PHE A 141 -16.26 -12.09 -9.03
N ASP A 142 -16.05 -13.37 -8.68
CA ASP A 142 -17.06 -14.42 -8.84
C ASP A 142 -18.31 -14.12 -7.97
N VAL A 143 -18.13 -13.60 -6.75
CA VAL A 143 -19.26 -13.18 -5.89
C VAL A 143 -19.98 -11.96 -6.46
N LEU A 144 -19.26 -10.94 -6.92
CA LEU A 144 -19.87 -9.76 -7.53
C LEU A 144 -20.66 -10.10 -8.79
N GLU A 145 -20.16 -11.02 -9.61
CA GLU A 145 -20.85 -11.50 -10.82
C GLU A 145 -22.11 -12.30 -10.45
N LYS A 146 -21.98 -13.28 -9.55
CA LYS A 146 -23.07 -14.15 -9.12
C LYS A 146 -24.24 -13.38 -8.50
N GLU A 147 -23.96 -12.39 -7.66
CA GLU A 147 -24.98 -11.57 -6.99
C GLU A 147 -25.45 -10.37 -7.84
N SER A 148 -25.00 -10.30 -9.11
CA SER A 148 -25.30 -9.22 -10.06
C SER A 148 -24.97 -7.83 -9.51
N LEU A 149 -23.86 -7.69 -8.79
CA LEU A 149 -23.41 -6.44 -8.15
C LEU A 149 -22.46 -5.62 -9.03
N LEU A 150 -21.94 -6.19 -10.12
CA LEU A 150 -21.03 -5.49 -11.05
C LEU A 150 -21.59 -4.15 -11.57
N PRO A 151 -22.90 -3.99 -11.89
CA PRO A 151 -23.45 -2.72 -12.37
C PRO A 151 -23.51 -1.60 -11.32
N ASP A 152 -23.39 -1.93 -10.03
CA ASP A 152 -23.59 -0.98 -8.92
C ASP A 152 -22.31 -0.19 -8.60
N GLY A 153 -21.19 -0.54 -9.22
CA GLY A 153 -19.89 0.08 -9.00
C GLY A 153 -19.00 0.10 -10.23
N ILE A 154 -17.76 0.55 -10.04
CA ILE A 154 -16.73 0.59 -11.06
C ILE A 154 -15.70 -0.50 -10.78
N VAL A 155 -15.76 -1.59 -11.53
CA VAL A 155 -14.84 -2.74 -11.37
C VAL A 155 -13.83 -2.78 -12.52
N THR A 156 -12.54 -2.76 -12.19
CA THR A 156 -11.48 -3.04 -13.15
C THR A 156 -10.92 -4.45 -12.92
N CYS A 157 -10.72 -5.22 -13.98
CA CYS A 157 -10.21 -6.58 -14.03
C CYS A 157 -9.41 -6.78 -15.33
N ALA A 158 -8.11 -6.42 -15.33
CA ALA A 158 -7.33 -6.45 -16.58
C ALA A 158 -7.28 -7.85 -17.22
N TRP A 159 -7.25 -8.92 -16.41
CA TRP A 159 -7.28 -10.31 -16.91
C TRP A 159 -8.62 -10.77 -17.48
N LYS A 160 -9.69 -10.01 -17.25
CA LYS A 160 -11.02 -10.21 -17.87
C LYS A 160 -11.25 -9.23 -19.02
N GLY A 161 -10.24 -8.43 -19.39
CA GLY A 161 -10.38 -7.37 -20.39
C GLY A 161 -11.18 -6.16 -19.91
N LEU A 162 -11.51 -6.09 -18.62
CA LEU A 162 -12.22 -4.97 -18.01
C LEU A 162 -11.19 -3.97 -17.45
N SER A 163 -10.32 -3.42 -18.30
CA SER A 163 -9.45 -2.33 -17.87
C SER A 163 -10.15 -1.01 -18.14
N ILE A 164 -10.15 -0.11 -17.15
CA ILE A 164 -10.33 1.31 -17.43
C ILE A 164 -8.92 1.85 -17.59
N ASP A 165 -8.29 1.47 -18.70
CA ASP A 165 -7.12 2.20 -19.16
C ASP A 165 -7.62 3.61 -19.41
N LEU A 166 -7.09 4.55 -18.64
CA LEU A 166 -7.26 5.95 -18.91
C LEU A 166 -6.74 6.16 -20.31
N LYS A 167 -7.67 6.46 -21.23
CA LYS A 167 -7.33 6.86 -22.59
C LYS A 167 -6.47 8.11 -22.50
N GLU A 168 -5.16 7.92 -22.47
CA GLU A 168 -4.24 8.73 -23.22
C GLU A 168 -3.28 7.76 -23.90
N GLN A 169 -3.34 7.77 -25.24
CA GLN A 169 -2.47 7.04 -26.17
C GLN A 169 -2.83 5.58 -26.44
N VAL A 170 -3.92 5.37 -27.16
CA VAL A 170 -3.96 4.29 -28.15
C VAL A 170 -3.21 4.82 -29.38
N PRO A 171 -2.05 4.25 -29.78
CA PRO A 171 -1.45 4.58 -31.06
C PRO A 171 -2.44 4.25 -32.19
N GLU A 172 -2.51 5.10 -33.23
CA GLU A 172 -3.51 5.02 -34.32
C GLU A 172 -3.55 3.67 -35.07
N ASP A 173 -2.55 2.80 -34.87
CA ASP A 173 -2.41 1.53 -35.56
C ASP A 173 -3.02 0.31 -34.82
N GLY A 174 -3.72 0.52 -33.70
CA GLY A 174 -4.59 -0.51 -33.09
C GLY A 174 -3.85 -1.76 -32.59
N LYS A 175 -2.53 -1.69 -32.42
CA LYS A 175 -1.74 -2.76 -31.81
C LYS A 175 -1.81 -2.64 -30.30
N TRP A 176 -2.40 -3.65 -29.66
CA TRP A 176 -2.19 -3.92 -28.24
C TRP A 176 -0.71 -4.22 -28.05
N PHE A 177 0.08 -3.21 -27.74
CA PHE A 177 1.38 -3.50 -27.17
C PHE A 177 1.10 -4.16 -25.82
N MET A 178 1.58 -5.39 -25.63
CA MET A 178 2.00 -5.83 -24.30
C MET A 178 3.17 -4.93 -23.91
N ASN A 179 2.89 -3.67 -23.59
CA ASN A 179 3.90 -2.76 -23.11
C ASN A 179 4.30 -3.29 -21.73
N SER A 180 5.45 -3.95 -21.72
CA SER A 180 6.33 -4.14 -20.57
C SER A 180 6.83 -2.82 -19.98
N ASP A 181 6.24 -1.69 -20.37
CA ASP A 181 6.73 -0.37 -20.06
C ASP A 181 6.21 0.07 -18.70
N TRP A 182 7.17 0.35 -17.82
CA TRP A 182 7.03 0.91 -16.49
C TRP A 182 6.04 2.08 -16.36
N GLU A 183 5.71 2.78 -17.45
CA GLU A 183 4.74 3.87 -17.49
C GLU A 183 3.28 3.41 -17.22
N LEU A 184 2.88 2.22 -17.67
CA LEU A 184 1.57 1.64 -17.33
C LEU A 184 1.48 1.22 -15.85
N ILE A 185 2.63 0.86 -15.25
CA ILE A 185 2.74 0.51 -13.83
C ILE A 185 2.53 1.76 -12.97
N GLN A 186 3.13 2.89 -13.37
CA GLN A 186 3.03 4.19 -12.70
C GLN A 186 1.59 4.73 -12.66
N GLN A 187 0.76 4.49 -13.69
CA GLN A 187 -0.64 4.93 -13.71
C GLN A 187 -1.48 4.34 -12.57
N THR A 188 -1.15 3.15 -12.07
CA THR A 188 -1.85 2.53 -10.93
C THR A 188 -1.48 3.14 -9.57
N HIS A 189 -0.41 3.96 -9.50
CA HIS A 189 0.00 4.68 -8.29
C HIS A 189 -0.66 6.06 -8.15
N ARG A 190 -1.32 6.56 -9.18
CA ARG A 190 -2.17 7.76 -9.11
C ARG A 190 -3.58 7.45 -8.59
N PHE A 191 -4.33 8.50 -8.26
CA PHE A 191 -5.76 8.39 -8.02
C PHE A 191 -6.51 8.21 -9.35
N PRO A 192 -7.44 7.24 -9.43
CA PRO A 192 -8.27 7.12 -10.62
C PRO A 192 -9.15 8.37 -10.82
N PRO A 193 -9.33 8.86 -12.06
CA PRO A 193 -10.23 9.96 -12.38
C PRO A 193 -11.70 9.76 -11.94
N TRP A 194 -12.18 8.52 -11.87
CA TRP A 194 -13.53 8.22 -11.38
C TRP A 194 -13.62 8.07 -9.86
N TYR A 195 -12.49 8.16 -9.16
CA TYR A 195 -12.42 7.90 -7.73
C TYR A 195 -13.32 8.87 -6.96
N THR A 196 -13.47 10.13 -7.39
CA THR A 196 -14.40 11.14 -6.83
C THR A 196 -15.88 10.81 -6.96
N ASN A 197 -16.25 9.88 -7.84
CA ASN A 197 -17.64 9.49 -8.08
C ASN A 197 -18.08 8.25 -7.28
N CYS A 198 -17.20 7.64 -6.48
CA CYS A 198 -17.50 6.43 -5.72
C CYS A 198 -17.59 6.72 -4.21
N LEU A 199 -18.45 6.01 -3.47
CA LEU A 199 -18.56 6.14 -2.02
C LEU A 199 -17.55 5.22 -1.30
N ILE A 200 -17.54 3.95 -1.69
CA ILE A 200 -16.72 2.87 -1.11
C ILE A 200 -15.55 2.56 -2.07
N ASP A 201 -14.36 2.33 -1.53
CA ASP A 201 -13.29 1.65 -2.27
C ASP A 201 -13.11 0.24 -1.69
N ILE A 202 -13.47 -0.76 -2.49
CA ILE A 202 -13.28 -2.16 -2.13
C ILE A 202 -11.84 -2.52 -2.46
N ILE A 203 -11.08 -2.85 -1.42
CA ILE A 203 -9.65 -3.09 -1.50
C ILE A 203 -9.41 -4.61 -1.41
N PRO A 204 -9.27 -5.31 -2.54
CA PRO A 204 -8.82 -6.69 -2.52
C PRO A 204 -7.33 -6.73 -2.23
N GLU A 205 -6.98 -6.97 -0.97
CA GLU A 205 -5.59 -7.14 -0.59
C GLU A 205 -5.01 -8.43 -1.18
N THR A 206 -3.71 -8.41 -1.40
CA THR A 206 -3.02 -9.59 -1.96
C THR A 206 -2.96 -10.73 -0.94
N HIS A 207 -2.90 -10.38 0.36
CA HIS A 207 -2.81 -11.31 1.48
C HIS A 207 -4.16 -11.44 2.19
N TYR A 208 -4.50 -12.67 2.58
CA TYR A 208 -5.74 -13.00 3.29
C TYR A 208 -5.51 -13.58 4.69
N ASP A 209 -4.27 -13.79 5.08
CA ASP A 209 -3.84 -14.42 6.32
C ASP A 209 -3.12 -13.45 7.26
N LYS A 210 -2.62 -12.32 6.73
CA LYS A 210 -1.84 -11.33 7.48
C LYS A 210 -2.32 -9.90 7.29
N LEU A 211 -2.37 -9.16 8.39
CA LEU A 211 -2.65 -7.74 8.37
C LEU A 211 -1.56 -7.01 7.59
N PHE A 212 -1.94 -6.47 6.44
CA PHE A 212 -1.05 -5.74 5.55
C PHE A 212 -1.85 -4.68 4.80
N TYR A 213 -1.40 -3.43 4.89
CA TYR A 213 -2.04 -2.29 4.23
C TYR A 213 -1.11 -1.71 3.19
N THR A 214 -1.55 -1.77 1.94
CA THR A 214 -0.80 -1.28 0.78
C THR A 214 -1.20 0.14 0.44
N GLU A 215 -0.64 0.68 -0.66
CA GLU A 215 -1.06 1.97 -1.21
C GLU A 215 -2.58 2.05 -1.46
N LYS A 216 -3.25 0.91 -1.69
CA LYS A 216 -4.70 0.85 -1.94
C LYS A 216 -5.50 1.32 -0.73
N THR A 217 -5.18 0.79 0.46
CA THR A 217 -5.81 1.21 1.72
C THR A 217 -5.63 2.69 1.97
N TRP A 218 -4.39 3.17 1.83
CA TRP A 218 -4.06 4.55 2.13
C TRP A 218 -4.65 5.52 1.10
N LYS A 219 -4.75 5.13 -0.17
CA LYS A 219 -5.48 5.91 -1.18
C LYS A 219 -6.96 6.05 -0.83
N ALA A 220 -7.64 5.00 -0.38
CA ALA A 220 -9.05 5.10 0.01
C ALA A 220 -9.24 6.14 1.12
N ILE A 221 -8.41 6.07 2.16
CA ILE A 221 -8.44 7.00 3.29
C ILE A 221 -8.11 8.43 2.85
N LEU A 222 -6.98 8.63 2.16
CA LEU A 222 -6.51 9.94 1.71
C LEU A 222 -7.42 10.55 0.64
N GLY A 223 -8.06 9.70 -0.17
CA GLY A 223 -9.05 10.07 -1.18
C GLY A 223 -10.46 10.21 -0.63
N ARG A 224 -10.65 10.12 0.70
CA ARG A 224 -11.93 10.34 1.39
C ARG A 224 -13.03 9.37 0.95
N ARG A 225 -12.66 8.12 0.66
CA ARG A 225 -13.56 6.98 0.42
C ARG A 225 -13.66 6.12 1.65
N VAL A 226 -14.77 5.41 1.78
CA VAL A 226 -14.89 4.39 2.82
C VAL A 226 -14.02 3.21 2.41
N PRO A 227 -12.89 2.92 3.10
CA PRO A 227 -12.11 1.74 2.79
C PRO A 227 -12.89 0.50 3.22
N LEU A 228 -13.12 -0.44 2.31
CA LEU A 228 -13.70 -1.74 2.62
C LEU A 228 -12.71 -2.84 2.22
N ILE A 229 -11.98 -3.38 3.19
CA ILE A 229 -10.86 -4.27 2.94
C ILE A 229 -11.35 -5.70 2.80
N CYS A 230 -11.03 -6.31 1.66
CA CYS A 230 -11.21 -7.72 1.40
C CYS A 230 -9.83 -8.40 1.41
N GLY A 231 -9.42 -8.86 2.58
CA GLY A 231 -8.06 -9.34 2.81
C GLY A 231 -7.96 -10.23 4.04
N ALA A 232 -7.02 -9.89 4.90
CA ALA A 232 -6.80 -10.62 6.12
C ALA A 232 -7.95 -10.52 7.11
N ARG A 233 -8.07 -11.57 7.91
CA ARG A 233 -9.02 -11.61 9.01
C ARG A 233 -8.79 -10.42 9.94
N ARG A 234 -9.87 -9.72 10.28
CA ARG A 234 -9.89 -8.53 11.14
C ARG A 234 -9.17 -7.30 10.54
N SER A 235 -8.96 -7.23 9.22
CA SER A 235 -8.34 -6.05 8.59
C SER A 235 -9.17 -4.78 8.80
N ASN A 236 -10.50 -4.84 8.67
CA ASN A 236 -11.34 -3.66 8.89
C ASN A 236 -11.36 -3.26 10.38
N HIS A 237 -11.36 -4.24 11.29
CA HIS A 237 -11.27 -3.98 12.73
C HIS A 237 -9.93 -3.40 13.15
N ALA A 238 -8.82 -3.89 12.58
CA ALA A 238 -7.49 -3.38 12.90
C ALA A 238 -7.29 -1.93 12.42
N LEU A 239 -7.96 -1.49 11.34
CA LEU A 239 -8.02 -0.05 11.03
C LEU A 239 -8.77 0.74 12.10
N ALA A 240 -9.86 0.21 12.64
CA ALA A 240 -10.58 0.86 13.73
C ALA A 240 -9.72 1.00 14.99
N ASP A 241 -8.93 -0.02 15.32
CA ASP A 241 -7.96 0.00 16.43
C ASP A 241 -6.87 1.07 16.23
N MET A 242 -6.54 1.43 14.98
CA MET A 242 -5.61 2.52 14.64
C MET A 242 -6.26 3.92 14.75
N GLY A 243 -7.55 4.00 15.05
CA GLY A 243 -8.31 5.24 15.20
C GLY A 243 -9.07 5.68 13.95
N PHE A 244 -9.13 4.85 12.91
CA PHE A 244 -9.95 5.14 11.73
C PHE A 244 -11.41 4.81 12.00
N LYS A 245 -12.31 5.66 11.49
CA LYS A 245 -13.74 5.51 11.70
C LYS A 245 -14.40 4.82 10.51
N THR A 246 -15.34 3.93 10.78
CA THR A 246 -16.21 3.27 9.79
C THR A 246 -17.64 3.79 9.94
N PRO A 247 -18.38 4.07 8.86
CA PRO A 247 -19.76 4.51 8.97
C PRO A 247 -20.68 3.50 9.66
N GLU A 248 -21.63 3.97 10.48
CA GLU A 248 -22.59 3.09 11.18
C GLU A 248 -23.51 2.29 10.24
N TRP A 249 -23.73 2.80 9.03
CA TRP A 249 -24.53 2.13 8.00
C TRP A 249 -23.76 1.02 7.27
N LEU A 250 -22.45 0.88 7.50
CA LEU A 250 -21.62 -0.14 6.88
C LEU A 250 -21.28 -1.25 7.90
N ASP A 251 -21.91 -2.41 7.74
CA ASP A 251 -21.63 -3.58 8.56
C ASP A 251 -20.50 -4.44 7.97
N VAL A 252 -19.51 -4.73 8.81
CA VAL A 252 -18.33 -5.56 8.51
C VAL A 252 -18.25 -6.80 9.42
N TYR A 253 -19.39 -7.33 9.89
CA TYR A 253 -19.47 -8.52 10.75
C TYR A 253 -18.63 -9.71 10.24
N TRP A 254 -18.52 -9.84 8.92
CA TRP A 254 -17.80 -10.91 8.22
C TRP A 254 -16.28 -10.78 8.28
N ASP A 255 -15.72 -9.62 8.63
CA ASP A 255 -14.26 -9.38 8.66
C ASP A 255 -13.53 -10.35 9.60
N GLY A 256 -14.25 -10.88 10.60
CA GLY A 256 -13.75 -11.86 11.57
C GLY A 256 -13.80 -13.32 11.12
N GLU A 257 -14.34 -13.65 9.94
CA GLU A 257 -14.45 -15.04 9.48
C GLU A 257 -13.07 -15.66 9.22
N HIS A 258 -12.94 -16.95 9.53
CA HIS A 258 -11.68 -17.68 9.38
C HIS A 258 -11.34 -17.97 7.92
N HIS A 259 -12.30 -18.51 7.17
CA HIS A 259 -12.11 -18.86 5.77
C HIS A 259 -12.26 -17.61 4.89
N GLU A 260 -11.33 -17.42 3.96
CA GLU A 260 -11.28 -16.23 3.11
C GLU A 260 -12.48 -16.11 2.19
N TYR A 261 -13.03 -17.24 1.71
CA TYR A 261 -14.24 -17.23 0.92
C TYR A 261 -15.47 -16.73 1.69
N ASP A 262 -15.59 -17.06 2.99
CA ASP A 262 -16.71 -16.59 3.81
C ASP A 262 -16.65 -15.08 4.05
N ARG A 263 -15.44 -14.52 4.18
CA ARG A 263 -15.23 -13.06 4.21
C ARG A 263 -15.71 -12.40 2.92
N VAL A 264 -15.39 -13.00 1.76
CA VAL A 264 -15.82 -12.50 0.45
C VAL A 264 -17.35 -12.57 0.29
N LEU A 265 -17.97 -13.67 0.72
CA LEU A 265 -19.43 -13.82 0.71
C LEU A 265 -20.12 -12.78 1.58
N GLY A 266 -19.63 -12.58 2.81
CA GLY A 266 -20.15 -11.57 3.72
C GLY A 266 -20.05 -10.16 3.16
N LEU A 267 -18.93 -9.83 2.50
CA LEU A 267 -18.77 -8.56 1.77
C LEU A 267 -19.83 -8.41 0.68
N GLY A 268 -20.06 -9.46 -0.12
CA GLY A 268 -21.11 -9.48 -1.14
C GLY A 268 -22.51 -9.21 -0.56
N GLU A 269 -22.85 -9.86 0.56
CA GLU A 269 -24.12 -9.64 1.27
C GLU A 269 -24.24 -8.21 1.84
N THR A 270 -23.15 -7.63 2.37
CA THR A 270 -23.13 -6.22 2.77
C THR A 270 -23.46 -5.31 1.58
N LEU A 271 -22.84 -5.51 0.42
CA LEU A 271 -23.12 -4.70 -0.79
C LEU A 271 -24.55 -4.88 -1.29
N LYS A 272 -25.07 -6.10 -1.25
CA LYS A 272 -26.44 -6.41 -1.63
C LYS A 272 -27.46 -5.75 -0.71
N THR A 273 -27.23 -5.80 0.59
CA THR A 273 -28.04 -5.10 1.60
C THR A 273 -28.02 -3.60 1.36
N LEU A 274 -26.84 -3.03 1.09
CA LEU A 274 -26.72 -1.61 0.74
C LEU A 274 -27.55 -1.30 -0.51
N ARG A 275 -27.42 -2.08 -1.61
CA ARG A 275 -28.25 -1.91 -2.81
C ARG A 275 -29.76 -1.94 -2.52
N GLU A 276 -30.22 -2.94 -1.77
CA GLU A 276 -31.65 -3.15 -1.48
C GLU A 276 -32.25 -2.08 -0.58
N THR A 277 -31.44 -1.49 0.30
CA THR A 277 -31.82 -0.36 1.17
C THR A 277 -31.69 1.00 0.49
N GLY A 278 -31.40 1.02 -0.82
CA GLY A 278 -31.33 2.20 -1.67
C GLY A 278 -29.92 2.64 -2.04
N GLY A 279 -28.87 1.90 -1.70
CA GLY A 279 -27.45 2.22 -1.91
C GLY A 279 -27.01 2.54 -3.35
N THR A 280 -27.87 2.31 -4.34
CA THR A 280 -27.65 2.71 -5.74
C THR A 280 -28.49 3.91 -6.17
N ASP A 281 -29.47 4.34 -5.36
CA ASP A 281 -30.20 5.59 -5.53
C ASP A 281 -29.28 6.78 -5.22
N PRO A 282 -29.10 7.73 -6.16
CA PRO A 282 -28.34 8.95 -5.93
C PRO A 282 -28.75 9.73 -4.66
N LEU A 283 -30.01 9.67 -4.22
CA LEU A 283 -30.47 10.32 -2.98
C LEU A 283 -29.95 9.60 -1.73
N HIS A 284 -29.97 8.27 -1.73
CA HIS A 284 -29.41 7.49 -0.65
C HIS A 284 -27.89 7.65 -0.58
N ILE A 285 -27.19 7.58 -1.73
CA ILE A 285 -25.73 7.81 -1.79
C ILE A 285 -25.39 9.21 -1.26
N ARG A 286 -26.20 10.24 -1.56
CA ARG A 286 -26.05 11.58 -0.96
C ARG A 286 -26.23 11.58 0.56
N GLY A 287 -27.20 10.83 1.07
CA GLY A 287 -27.45 10.68 2.51
C GLY A 287 -26.26 10.02 3.22
N ALA A 288 -25.82 8.86 2.72
CA ALA A 288 -24.65 8.14 3.21
C ALA A 288 -23.37 9.00 3.12
N TRP A 289 -23.17 9.71 1.99
CA TRP A 289 -22.08 10.66 1.80
C TRP A 289 -22.12 11.79 2.82
N SER A 290 -23.29 12.32 3.17
CA SER A 290 -23.41 13.42 4.13
C SER A 290 -22.96 12.99 5.54
N GLY A 291 -23.29 11.76 5.96
CA GLY A 291 -22.77 11.17 7.19
C GLY A 291 -21.26 10.89 7.13
N TRP A 292 -20.78 10.41 5.99
CA TRP A 292 -19.36 10.10 5.78
C TRP A 292 -18.47 11.35 5.63
N LYS A 293 -18.97 12.43 5.04
CA LYS A 293 -18.16 13.59 4.62
C LYS A 293 -17.30 14.14 5.75
N LYS A 294 -17.85 14.25 6.96
CA LYS A 294 -17.10 14.67 8.15
C LYS A 294 -16.11 13.60 8.60
N MET A 295 -16.55 12.34 8.74
CA MET A 295 -15.70 11.22 9.15
C MET A 295 -14.50 11.01 8.21
N SER A 296 -14.70 11.24 6.91
CA SER A 296 -13.64 11.13 5.90
C SER A 296 -12.51 12.14 6.12
N ILE A 297 -12.84 13.33 6.65
CA ILE A 297 -11.84 14.36 6.99
C ILE A 297 -11.09 13.91 8.24
N ASP A 298 -11.81 13.44 9.27
CA ASP A 298 -11.19 12.91 10.50
C ASP A 298 -10.23 11.75 10.19
N ASN A 299 -10.61 10.83 9.30
CA ASN A 299 -9.75 9.74 8.87
C ASN A 299 -8.53 10.21 8.08
N GLN A 300 -8.69 11.21 7.19
CA GLN A 300 -7.57 11.78 6.46
C GLN A 300 -6.59 12.47 7.42
N ILE A 301 -7.08 13.23 8.40
CA ILE A 301 -6.28 13.84 9.47
C ILE A 301 -5.54 12.76 10.25
N ARG A 302 -6.23 11.70 10.70
CA ARG A 302 -5.62 10.61 11.45
C ARG A 302 -4.49 9.93 10.68
N ALA A 303 -4.63 9.75 9.37
CA ALA A 303 -3.56 9.21 8.54
C ALA A 303 -2.31 10.11 8.55
N LEU A 304 -2.48 11.44 8.49
CA LEU A 304 -1.39 12.39 8.58
C LEU A 304 -0.76 12.42 9.99
N GLU A 305 -1.57 12.34 11.04
CA GLU A 305 -1.09 12.22 12.44
C GLU A 305 -0.23 10.96 12.62
N ILE A 306 -0.67 9.81 12.11
CA ILE A 306 0.11 8.56 12.15
C ILE A 306 1.47 8.74 11.47
N LEU A 307 1.56 9.50 10.38
CA LEU A 307 2.84 9.79 9.73
C LEU A 307 3.75 10.67 10.60
N LEU A 308 3.18 11.64 11.31
CA LEU A 308 3.95 12.49 12.23
C LEU A 308 4.42 11.71 13.46
N GLU A 309 3.57 10.83 14.00
CA GLU A 309 3.84 10.02 15.19
C GLU A 309 4.79 8.85 14.90
N TYR A 310 4.54 8.11 13.82
CA TYR A 310 5.15 6.79 13.55
C TYR A 310 5.73 6.64 12.13
N GLY A 311 5.60 7.67 11.29
CA GLY A 311 6.11 7.65 9.92
C GLY A 311 7.63 7.80 9.82
N LYS A 312 8.32 7.99 10.95
CA LYS A 312 9.79 7.95 10.97
C LYS A 312 10.27 6.51 10.75
N PRO A 313 11.26 6.29 9.89
CA PRO A 313 11.91 5.00 9.80
C PRO A 313 12.47 4.57 11.17
N PRO A 314 12.45 3.27 11.49
CA PRO A 314 12.94 2.76 12.77
C PRO A 314 14.42 3.10 13.04
N HIS A 315 15.21 3.36 11.99
CA HIS A 315 16.65 3.61 12.11
C HIS A 315 17.06 4.98 12.58
N ASN A 316 16.11 5.89 12.73
CA ASN A 316 16.38 7.15 13.38
C ASN A 316 16.47 7.01 14.91
N ASP A 317 16.26 5.81 15.47
CA ASP A 317 16.53 5.53 16.89
C ASP A 317 18.05 5.30 17.11
N PRO A 318 18.75 6.20 17.81
CA PRO A 318 20.18 6.07 18.07
C PRO A 318 20.54 4.84 18.91
N ASN A 319 19.58 4.23 19.61
CA ASN A 319 19.81 3.01 20.38
C ASN A 319 19.85 1.78 19.47
N ILE A 320 18.98 1.73 18.45
CA ILE A 320 19.00 0.66 17.45
C ILE A 320 20.33 0.68 16.69
N LEU A 321 20.79 1.87 16.26
CA LEU A 321 22.01 1.99 15.46
C LEU A 321 23.31 1.56 16.18
N LYS A 322 23.36 1.65 17.51
CA LYS A 322 24.54 1.24 18.30
C LYS A 322 24.76 -0.27 18.30
N GLU A 323 23.75 -1.05 17.95
CA GLU A 323 23.79 -2.51 17.94
C GLU A 323 24.39 -3.08 16.64
N TYR A 324 24.52 -2.25 15.61
CA TYR A 324 24.96 -2.67 14.27
C TYR A 324 26.36 -2.13 13.94
N THR A 325 27.12 -2.95 13.21
CA THR A 325 28.45 -2.57 12.72
C THR A 325 28.34 -1.68 11.48
N PHE A 326 27.32 -1.91 10.64
CA PHE A 326 27.05 -1.16 9.42
C PHE A 326 25.55 -0.98 9.20
N ALA A 327 25.15 0.14 8.60
CA ALA A 327 23.79 0.40 8.15
C ALA A 327 23.80 0.78 6.67
N VAL A 328 22.95 0.18 5.84
CA VAL A 328 22.93 0.37 4.37
C VAL A 328 21.52 0.71 3.91
N GLU A 329 21.38 1.71 3.05
CA GLU A 329 20.10 2.14 2.48
C GLU A 329 20.04 1.76 0.99
N ILE A 330 19.09 0.92 0.60
CA ILE A 330 18.98 0.40 -0.77
C ILE A 330 18.08 1.28 -1.66
N SER A 331 17.33 2.20 -1.06
CA SER A 331 16.34 3.04 -1.73
C SER A 331 16.57 4.53 -1.46
N GLU A 332 17.36 5.18 -2.31
CA GLU A 332 17.82 6.57 -2.20
C GLU A 332 16.70 7.64 -2.12
N TYR A 333 15.48 7.31 -2.53
CA TYR A 333 14.44 8.32 -2.80
C TYR A 333 13.44 8.59 -1.68
N LEU A 334 13.46 7.89 -0.55
CA LEU A 334 12.38 8.04 0.45
C LEU A 334 12.70 9.03 1.56
N MET A 335 13.95 9.11 2.00
CA MET A 335 14.32 9.92 3.16
C MET A 335 14.32 11.42 2.87
N ASP A 336 14.91 11.84 1.75
CA ASP A 336 14.98 13.26 1.39
C ASP A 336 13.58 13.85 1.15
N TYR A 337 12.67 13.04 0.60
CA TYR A 337 11.27 13.42 0.42
C TYR A 337 10.47 13.39 1.72
N PHE A 338 10.73 12.44 2.61
CA PHE A 338 10.12 12.41 3.94
C PHE A 338 10.48 13.66 4.74
N TYR A 339 11.76 14.05 4.78
CA TYR A 339 12.17 15.27 5.47
C TYR A 339 11.58 16.53 4.82
N ALA A 340 11.55 16.61 3.49
CA ALA A 340 10.93 17.72 2.78
C ALA A 340 9.41 17.80 2.99
N LEU A 341 8.74 16.67 3.22
CA LEU A 341 7.31 16.60 3.56
C LEU A 341 7.08 16.96 5.04
N TYR A 342 7.94 16.48 5.94
CA TYR A 342 7.87 16.77 7.37
C TYR A 342 8.09 18.27 7.67
N GLU A 343 8.86 18.98 6.85
CA GLU A 343 8.97 20.45 6.95
C GLU A 343 7.72 21.20 6.45
N LYS A 344 6.82 20.52 5.74
CA LYS A 344 5.63 21.12 5.09
C LYS A 344 4.30 20.77 5.75
N ILE A 345 4.23 19.63 6.44
CA ILE A 345 3.12 19.25 7.34
C ILE A 345 3.37 19.91 8.68
#